data_AF-A0A9E5GCI8-F1
#
_entry.id   AF-A0A9E5GCI8-F1
#
_cell.length_a   1.000
_cell.length_b   1.000
_cell.length_c   1.000
_cell.angle_alpha   90.00
_cell.angle_beta   90.00
_cell.angle_gamma   90.00
#
_symmetry.space_group_name_H-M   'P 1'
#
loop_
_entity.id
_entity.type
_entity.pdbx_description
1 polymer ?
#
loop_
_entity_poly.entity_id
_entity_poly.type
_entity_poly.pdbx_seq_one_letter_code
_entity_poly.pdbx_strand_id
1 'polypeptide(L)'
;DDSWNQNWRTPLRKGFDNLSVELDAIYAREVQRLFNDQQDPWKLLNSFAPVASALTDMKSFLAPFSLSNNEEQTLANLLIGQQYKHFCYTSCGWFFNDIAGIEPRQNITYALMALQLYQRYTEKDLLALLLKDLAQAKANRKQDGNGKDIAMQELKALPGEVEAALFYILNRKVAQENDYSNEYGYFFLDQYTEQDSHTQVMKITNKLTLSTYLCTATDPNPEKSILEYTITALDLKNQTQQSFFLEQDMIPLRMRDLLFEQIERNFCILDEAQIKCLSNNLFHYDSLAKNIPYLPMGSLYQQLIGSSLSAIKSLFMYGTLAMWNRYKDDFSMTLDFIAKFGKQPDIQMVASIFNHEMSILAQKFQTYGLHNKSIRFVLEFLIIVRNHNFQPDLTALQDVVYPYLCMQKTPHKNTDITLINALGEALNFDIAIH
;
A
#
# COMPACT_ATOMS: atom_id res chain seq x y z
N ASP A 1 -8.12 0.62 36.32
CA ASP A 1 -9.47 1.21 36.42
C ASP A 1 -10.52 0.13 36.49
N ASP A 2 -11.11 -0.07 37.67
CA ASP A 2 -12.19 -1.03 37.91
C ASP A 2 -13.53 -0.62 37.25
N SER A 3 -13.55 0.47 36.47
CA SER A 3 -14.73 0.97 35.75
C SER A 3 -14.87 0.41 34.34
N TRP A 4 -13.82 -0.21 33.77
CA TRP A 4 -13.85 -0.76 32.42
C TRP A 4 -14.44 -2.18 32.43
N ASN A 5 -15.33 -2.45 31.49
CA ASN A 5 -15.94 -3.76 31.33
C ASN A 5 -16.01 -4.17 29.86
N GLN A 6 -16.32 -5.44 29.62
CA GLN A 6 -16.35 -6.05 28.28
C GLN A 6 -17.79 -6.42 27.86
N ASN A 7 -18.81 -5.79 28.47
CA ASN A 7 -20.22 -6.10 28.24
C ASN A 7 -20.67 -5.78 26.80
N TRP A 8 -19.92 -4.96 26.07
CA TRP A 8 -20.16 -4.64 24.66
C TRP A 8 -19.98 -5.84 23.72
N ARG A 9 -19.24 -6.88 24.13
CA ARG A 9 -18.95 -8.05 23.28
C ARG A 9 -20.22 -8.84 22.94
N THR A 10 -21.08 -9.10 23.92
CA THR A 10 -22.32 -9.85 23.68
C THR A 10 -23.24 -9.20 22.64
N PRO A 11 -23.61 -7.91 22.75
CA PRO A 11 -24.43 -7.25 21.73
C PRO A 11 -23.71 -7.11 20.39
N LEU A 12 -22.39 -6.87 20.36
CA LEU A 12 -21.62 -6.85 19.11
C LEU A 12 -21.70 -8.21 18.41
N ARG A 13 -21.45 -9.30 19.15
CA ARG A 13 -21.50 -10.67 18.63
C ARG A 13 -22.87 -11.01 18.10
N LYS A 14 -23.91 -10.65 18.84
CA LYS A 14 -25.30 -10.85 18.43
C LYS A 14 -25.63 -10.10 17.14
N GLY A 15 -25.15 -8.86 16.99
CA GLY A 15 -25.32 -8.11 15.74
C GLY A 15 -24.65 -8.79 14.54
N PHE A 16 -23.44 -9.31 14.73
CA PHE A 16 -22.74 -10.06 13.68
C PHE A 16 -23.41 -11.41 13.37
N ASP A 17 -23.86 -12.15 14.38
CA ASP A 17 -24.53 -13.44 14.19
C ASP A 17 -25.86 -13.24 13.45
N ASN A 18 -26.65 -12.23 13.82
CA ASN A 18 -27.92 -11.89 13.15
C ASN A 18 -27.68 -11.47 11.70
N LEU A 19 -26.68 -10.63 11.43
CA LEU A 19 -26.30 -10.28 10.07
C LEU A 19 -25.85 -11.51 9.29
N SER A 20 -25.00 -12.36 9.89
CA SER A 20 -24.48 -13.57 9.26
C SER A 20 -25.57 -14.50 8.76
N VAL A 21 -26.64 -14.71 9.54
CA VAL A 21 -27.79 -15.54 9.15
C VAL A 21 -28.45 -15.01 7.88
N GLU A 22 -28.65 -13.70 7.77
CA GLU A 22 -29.26 -13.08 6.59
C GLU A 22 -28.32 -13.16 5.38
N LEU A 23 -27.02 -12.89 5.56
CA LEU A 23 -26.03 -13.00 4.48
C LEU A 23 -25.92 -14.44 3.97
N ASP A 24 -25.94 -15.43 4.86
CA ASP A 24 -25.86 -16.84 4.50
C ASP A 24 -27.08 -17.33 3.71
N ALA A 25 -28.27 -16.87 4.10
CA ALA A 25 -29.49 -17.16 3.36
C ALA A 25 -29.47 -16.54 1.95
N ILE A 26 -29.03 -15.29 1.82
CA ILE A 26 -28.88 -14.61 0.53
C ILE A 26 -27.85 -15.34 -0.33
N TYR A 27 -26.68 -15.66 0.22
CA TYR A 27 -25.61 -16.35 -0.50
C TYR A 27 -26.07 -17.67 -1.09
N ALA A 28 -26.68 -18.53 -0.26
CA ALA A 28 -27.13 -19.84 -0.70
C ALA A 28 -28.17 -19.72 -1.84
N ARG A 29 -29.15 -18.82 -1.68
CA ARG A 29 -30.19 -18.57 -2.68
C ARG A 29 -29.62 -18.05 -4.00
N GLU A 30 -28.72 -17.07 -3.94
CA GLU A 30 -28.16 -16.46 -5.15
C GLU A 30 -27.22 -17.39 -5.90
N VAL A 31 -26.42 -18.21 -5.20
CA VAL A 31 -25.57 -19.23 -5.82
C VAL A 31 -26.43 -20.33 -6.47
N GLN A 32 -27.46 -20.80 -5.79
CA GLN A 32 -28.42 -21.74 -6.36
C GLN A 32 -29.07 -21.21 -7.64
N ARG A 33 -29.48 -19.93 -7.63
CA ARG A 33 -30.03 -19.25 -8.81
C ARG A 33 -29.02 -19.14 -9.95
N LEU A 34 -27.77 -18.77 -9.66
CA LEU A 34 -26.70 -18.62 -10.65
C LEU A 34 -26.38 -19.93 -11.37
N PHE A 35 -26.40 -21.05 -10.65
CA PHE A 35 -26.02 -22.36 -11.20
C PHE A 35 -27.21 -23.30 -11.44
N ASN A 36 -28.46 -22.81 -11.36
CA ASN A 36 -29.68 -23.63 -11.49
C ASN A 36 -29.63 -24.91 -10.62
N ASP A 37 -29.27 -24.74 -9.34
CA ASP A 37 -29.14 -25.81 -8.33
C ASP A 37 -28.04 -26.88 -8.61
N GLN A 38 -27.18 -26.68 -9.61
CA GLN A 38 -26.11 -27.63 -9.94
C GLN A 38 -24.87 -27.51 -9.05
N GLN A 39 -24.75 -26.42 -8.29
CA GLN A 39 -23.63 -26.17 -7.39
C GLN A 39 -24.09 -26.09 -5.94
N ASP A 40 -23.32 -26.72 -5.06
CA ASP A 40 -23.48 -26.59 -3.62
C ASP A 40 -22.79 -25.29 -3.16
N PRO A 41 -23.55 -24.31 -2.61
CA PRO A 41 -22.98 -23.02 -2.21
C PRO A 41 -21.84 -23.15 -1.22
N TRP A 42 -21.91 -24.08 -0.27
CA TRP A 42 -20.90 -24.20 0.78
C TRP A 42 -19.63 -24.86 0.27
N LYS A 43 -19.74 -25.79 -0.67
CA LYS A 43 -18.56 -26.34 -1.37
C LYS A 43 -17.88 -25.28 -2.24
N LEU A 44 -18.66 -24.44 -2.91
CA LEU A 44 -18.13 -23.31 -3.69
C LEU A 44 -17.44 -22.28 -2.80
N LEU A 45 -17.99 -21.97 -1.63
CA LEU A 45 -17.34 -21.09 -0.66
C LEU A 45 -16.02 -21.69 -0.15
N ASN A 46 -15.95 -22.99 0.09
CA ASN A 46 -14.71 -23.65 0.51
C ASN A 46 -13.65 -23.64 -0.60
N SER A 47 -14.05 -23.80 -1.87
CA SER A 47 -13.10 -23.76 -3.00
C SER A 47 -12.53 -22.38 -3.27
N PHE A 48 -13.15 -21.31 -2.74
CA PHE A 48 -12.68 -19.92 -2.83
C PHE A 48 -11.44 -19.63 -1.95
N ALA A 49 -11.04 -20.54 -1.06
CA ALA A 49 -9.91 -20.35 -0.13
C ALA A 49 -8.58 -19.85 -0.78
N PRO A 50 -8.17 -20.30 -1.98
CA PRO A 50 -6.96 -19.78 -2.63
C PRO A 50 -7.05 -18.29 -2.97
N VAL A 51 -8.22 -17.80 -3.38
CA VAL A 51 -8.43 -16.36 -3.67
C VAL A 51 -8.43 -15.56 -2.38
N ALA A 52 -9.12 -16.04 -1.34
CA ALA A 52 -9.12 -15.41 -0.02
C ALA A 52 -7.70 -15.32 0.59
N SER A 53 -6.82 -16.25 0.23
CA SER A 53 -5.41 -16.31 0.67
C SER A 53 -4.44 -15.61 -0.29
N ALA A 54 -4.95 -14.88 -1.31
CA ALA A 54 -4.17 -14.19 -2.33
C ALA A 54 -3.19 -15.09 -3.13
N LEU A 55 -3.47 -16.40 -3.20
CA LEU A 55 -2.70 -17.37 -3.98
C LEU A 55 -3.15 -17.42 -5.45
N THR A 56 -4.33 -16.91 -5.77
CA THR A 56 -4.92 -16.87 -7.12
C THR A 56 -5.84 -15.66 -7.21
N ASP A 57 -5.94 -15.03 -8.39
CA ASP A 57 -6.86 -13.92 -8.61
C ASP A 57 -8.31 -14.39 -8.87
N MET A 58 -9.27 -13.49 -8.68
CA MET A 58 -10.69 -13.80 -8.83
C MET A 58 -11.05 -14.27 -10.25
N LYS A 59 -10.47 -13.67 -11.31
CA LYS A 59 -10.80 -14.07 -12.70
C LYS A 59 -10.32 -15.48 -12.99
N SER A 60 -9.10 -15.82 -12.59
CA SER A 60 -8.56 -17.17 -12.76
C SER A 60 -9.37 -18.22 -11.99
N PHE A 61 -9.85 -17.89 -10.80
CA PHE A 61 -10.74 -18.76 -10.03
C PHE A 61 -12.10 -18.96 -10.69
N LEU A 62 -12.66 -17.92 -11.32
CA LEU A 62 -13.99 -17.98 -11.93
C LEU A 62 -14.01 -18.61 -13.33
N ALA A 63 -12.89 -18.59 -14.05
CA ALA A 63 -12.80 -19.09 -15.43
C ALA A 63 -13.38 -20.51 -15.67
N PRO A 64 -13.23 -21.51 -14.77
CA PRO A 64 -13.79 -22.84 -14.98
C PRO A 64 -15.33 -22.89 -14.97
N PHE A 65 -16.01 -21.92 -14.37
CA PHE A 65 -17.46 -21.92 -14.23
C PHE A 65 -18.20 -21.46 -15.50
N SER A 66 -17.48 -20.95 -16.51
CA SER A 66 -18.04 -20.52 -17.80
C SER A 66 -19.22 -19.54 -17.67
N LEU A 67 -19.14 -18.64 -16.69
CA LEU A 67 -20.17 -17.63 -16.39
C LEU A 67 -20.03 -16.44 -17.34
N SER A 68 -21.13 -15.71 -17.58
CA SER A 68 -21.05 -14.38 -18.22
C SER A 68 -20.39 -13.36 -17.29
N ASN A 69 -19.82 -12.27 -17.84
CA ASN A 69 -19.19 -11.21 -17.03
C ASN A 69 -20.10 -10.68 -15.89
N ASN A 70 -21.42 -10.60 -16.16
CA ASN A 70 -22.39 -10.16 -15.15
C ASN A 70 -22.55 -11.18 -14.03
N GLU A 71 -22.58 -12.46 -14.36
CA GLU A 71 -22.67 -13.56 -13.39
C GLU A 71 -21.37 -13.71 -12.60
N GLU A 72 -20.21 -13.56 -13.24
CA GLU A 72 -18.91 -13.51 -12.58
C GLU A 72 -18.86 -12.40 -11.53
N GLN A 73 -19.26 -11.17 -11.88
CA GLN A 73 -19.32 -10.05 -10.93
C GLN A 73 -20.33 -10.32 -9.81
N THR A 74 -21.46 -10.99 -10.07
CA THR A 74 -22.41 -11.38 -9.02
C THR A 74 -21.76 -12.37 -8.05
N LEU A 75 -21.16 -13.44 -8.57
CA LEU A 75 -20.52 -14.47 -7.75
C LEU A 75 -19.32 -13.92 -6.97
N ALA A 76 -18.51 -13.06 -7.59
CA ALA A 76 -17.41 -12.37 -6.94
C ALA A 76 -17.90 -11.51 -5.76
N ASN A 77 -18.94 -10.70 -5.93
CA ASN A 77 -19.54 -9.91 -4.84
C ASN A 77 -20.02 -10.80 -3.68
N LEU A 78 -20.68 -11.92 -4.00
CA LEU A 78 -21.19 -12.87 -3.02
C LEU A 78 -20.06 -13.51 -2.20
N LEU A 79 -18.99 -13.98 -2.87
CA LEU A 79 -17.84 -14.61 -2.23
C LEU A 79 -17.04 -13.61 -1.37
N ILE A 80 -16.80 -12.40 -1.89
CA ILE A 80 -16.09 -11.36 -1.16
C ILE A 80 -16.90 -10.88 0.06
N GLY A 81 -18.22 -10.78 -0.04
CA GLY A 81 -19.03 -10.44 1.14
C GLY A 81 -19.08 -11.58 2.17
N GLN A 82 -19.00 -12.85 1.77
CA GLN A 82 -18.77 -13.96 2.72
C GLN A 82 -17.42 -13.83 3.42
N GLN A 83 -16.36 -13.45 2.69
CA GLN A 83 -15.06 -13.21 3.28
C GLN A 83 -15.10 -12.09 4.33
N TYR A 84 -15.72 -10.94 4.03
CA TYR A 84 -15.90 -9.86 5.01
C TYR A 84 -16.76 -10.28 6.20
N LYS A 85 -17.81 -11.06 5.98
CA LYS A 85 -18.62 -11.66 7.07
C LYS A 85 -17.74 -12.48 8.01
N HIS A 86 -16.83 -13.31 7.48
CA HIS A 86 -15.90 -14.08 8.31
C HIS A 86 -14.90 -13.18 9.05
N PHE A 87 -14.41 -12.11 8.43
CA PHE A 87 -13.49 -11.17 9.06
C PHE A 87 -14.08 -10.44 10.29
N CYS A 88 -15.40 -10.29 10.37
CA CYS A 88 -16.09 -9.74 11.54
C CYS A 88 -15.75 -10.49 12.85
N TYR A 89 -15.32 -11.75 12.75
CA TYR A 89 -15.01 -12.61 13.88
C TYR A 89 -13.51 -12.72 14.20
N THR A 90 -12.66 -11.88 13.60
CA THR A 90 -11.22 -11.87 13.85
C THR A 90 -10.93 -11.61 15.33
N SER A 91 -10.14 -12.49 15.96
CA SER A 91 -9.95 -12.57 17.42
C SER A 91 -9.36 -11.31 18.05
N CYS A 92 -8.48 -10.59 17.33
CA CYS A 92 -7.87 -9.35 17.83
C CYS A 92 -8.92 -8.31 18.24
N GLY A 93 -10.04 -8.23 17.51
CA GLY A 93 -11.15 -7.32 17.81
C GLY A 93 -11.97 -7.69 19.05
N TRP A 94 -11.70 -8.83 19.69
CA TRP A 94 -12.41 -9.29 20.89
C TRP A 94 -11.54 -9.26 22.15
N PHE A 95 -10.26 -8.94 22.05
CA PHE A 95 -9.33 -9.04 23.18
C PHE A 95 -9.35 -7.81 24.09
N PHE A 96 -9.45 -6.61 23.50
CA PHE A 96 -9.30 -5.34 24.21
C PHE A 96 -10.51 -4.98 25.09
N ASN A 97 -10.32 -3.96 25.92
CA ASN A 97 -11.30 -3.61 26.95
C ASN A 97 -12.49 -2.81 26.41
N ASP A 98 -12.36 -2.07 25.29
CA ASP A 98 -13.40 -1.14 24.82
C ASP A 98 -13.70 -1.30 23.32
N ILE A 99 -14.97 -1.16 22.94
CA ILE A 99 -15.44 -1.25 21.55
C ILE A 99 -14.93 -0.10 20.67
N ALA A 100 -14.58 1.03 21.28
CA ALA A 100 -14.04 2.19 20.57
C ALA A 100 -12.58 2.01 20.10
N GLY A 101 -11.93 0.90 20.47
CA GLY A 101 -10.59 0.54 20.01
C GLY A 101 -10.54 0.35 18.48
N ILE A 102 -9.33 0.35 17.93
CA ILE A 102 -9.11 0.26 16.48
C ILE A 102 -9.55 -1.13 15.97
N GLU A 103 -9.36 -2.19 16.77
CA GLU A 103 -9.62 -3.57 16.38
C GLU A 103 -11.14 -3.90 16.34
N PRO A 104 -11.97 -3.54 17.34
CA PRO A 104 -13.41 -3.72 17.21
C PRO A 104 -14.03 -2.80 16.15
N ARG A 105 -13.50 -1.58 15.97
CA ARG A 105 -13.87 -0.70 14.84
C ARG A 105 -13.66 -1.41 13.50
N GLN A 106 -12.50 -2.04 13.30
CA GLN A 106 -12.22 -2.80 12.10
C GLN A 106 -13.22 -3.95 11.86
N ASN A 107 -13.61 -4.68 12.91
CA ASN A 107 -14.63 -5.72 12.79
C ASN A 107 -16.01 -5.15 12.39
N ILE A 108 -16.39 -3.98 12.92
CA ILE A 108 -17.60 -3.27 12.50
C ILE A 108 -17.50 -2.85 11.03
N THR A 109 -16.34 -2.31 10.61
CA THR A 109 -16.09 -1.95 9.21
C THR A 109 -16.24 -3.16 8.29
N TYR A 110 -15.72 -4.33 8.66
CA TYR A 110 -15.95 -5.56 7.89
C TYR A 110 -17.44 -5.93 7.77
N ALA A 111 -18.24 -5.75 8.83
CA ALA A 111 -19.67 -5.99 8.77
C ALA A 111 -20.37 -5.03 7.80
N LEU A 112 -19.98 -3.75 7.81
CA LEU A 112 -20.45 -2.74 6.86
C LEU A 112 -20.08 -3.08 5.41
N MET A 113 -18.86 -3.56 5.16
CA MET A 113 -18.45 -3.98 3.82
C MET A 113 -19.23 -5.20 3.34
N ALA A 114 -19.42 -6.20 4.20
CA ALA A 114 -20.22 -7.39 3.88
C ALA A 114 -21.67 -7.02 3.54
N LEU A 115 -22.31 -6.16 4.35
CA LEU A 115 -23.70 -5.77 4.12
C LEU A 115 -23.85 -4.93 2.84
N GLN A 116 -22.91 -4.04 2.52
CA GLN A 116 -22.94 -3.23 1.29
C GLN A 116 -22.92 -4.10 0.02
N LEU A 117 -22.16 -5.20 0.04
CA LEU A 117 -22.12 -6.16 -1.08
C LEU A 117 -23.43 -6.93 -1.20
N TYR A 118 -24.13 -7.17 -0.09
CA TYR A 118 -25.32 -8.02 -0.03
C TYR A 118 -26.65 -7.28 -0.14
N GLN A 119 -26.69 -5.99 0.23
CA GLN A 119 -27.92 -5.19 0.29
C GLN A 119 -28.68 -5.19 -1.04
N ARG A 120 -27.98 -5.26 -2.17
CA ARG A 120 -28.58 -5.30 -3.52
C ARG A 120 -29.36 -6.58 -3.84
N TYR A 121 -29.19 -7.65 -3.06
CA TYR A 121 -29.87 -8.92 -3.25
C TYR A 121 -31.09 -9.07 -2.34
N THR A 122 -31.45 -8.05 -1.56
CA THR A 122 -32.56 -8.14 -0.62
C THR A 122 -33.27 -6.80 -0.45
N GLU A 123 -34.58 -6.85 -0.25
CA GLU A 123 -35.38 -5.66 0.12
C GLU A 123 -35.29 -5.37 1.62
N LYS A 124 -34.77 -6.31 2.42
CA LYS A 124 -34.54 -6.10 3.85
C LYS A 124 -33.44 -5.06 4.04
N ASP A 125 -33.68 -4.10 4.94
CA ASP A 125 -32.65 -3.13 5.35
C ASP A 125 -31.65 -3.79 6.31
N LEU A 126 -30.53 -4.29 5.74
CA LEU A 126 -29.48 -4.96 6.51
C LEU A 126 -28.73 -3.97 7.40
N LEU A 127 -28.64 -2.71 6.99
CA LEU A 127 -28.00 -1.67 7.79
C LEU A 127 -28.82 -1.38 9.05
N ALA A 128 -30.14 -1.18 8.92
CA ALA A 128 -31.01 -0.97 10.07
C ALA A 128 -31.01 -2.16 11.03
N LEU A 129 -30.97 -3.40 10.50
CA LEU A 129 -30.83 -4.61 11.30
C LEU A 129 -29.54 -4.56 12.15
N LEU A 130 -28.39 -4.33 11.51
CA LEU A 130 -27.10 -4.28 12.19
C LEU A 130 -27.04 -3.13 13.21
N LEU A 131 -27.45 -1.92 12.83
CA LEU A 131 -27.39 -0.75 13.72
C LEU A 131 -28.27 -0.89 14.96
N LYS A 132 -29.39 -1.61 14.87
CA LYS A 132 -30.26 -1.90 16.01
C LYS A 132 -29.53 -2.71 17.09
N ASP A 133 -28.78 -3.73 16.68
CA ASP A 133 -28.01 -4.57 17.61
C ASP A 133 -26.75 -3.83 18.12
N LEU A 134 -26.04 -3.13 17.23
CA LEU A 134 -24.85 -2.36 17.59
C LEU A 134 -25.14 -1.21 18.58
N ALA A 135 -26.35 -0.66 18.58
CA ALA A 135 -26.76 0.35 19.56
C ALA A 135 -26.72 -0.15 21.02
N GLN A 136 -26.79 -1.47 21.23
CA GLN A 136 -26.67 -2.08 22.56
C GLN A 136 -25.22 -2.24 23.03
N ALA A 137 -24.25 -2.18 22.10
CA ALA A 137 -22.84 -2.34 22.40
C ALA A 137 -22.21 -1.00 22.84
N LYS A 138 -22.32 -0.68 24.13
CA LYS A 138 -21.86 0.60 24.69
C LYS A 138 -20.36 0.63 24.90
N ALA A 139 -19.72 1.74 24.54
CA ALA A 139 -18.33 1.99 24.88
C ALA A 139 -18.18 2.29 26.38
N ASN A 140 -16.99 2.01 26.93
CA ASN A 140 -16.65 2.34 28.31
C ASN A 140 -16.58 3.86 28.51
N ARG A 141 -16.11 4.59 27.50
CA ARG A 141 -16.09 6.06 27.50
C ARG A 141 -17.38 6.62 26.91
N LYS A 142 -18.07 7.48 27.68
CA LYS A 142 -19.33 8.10 27.24
C LYS A 142 -19.22 8.87 25.93
N GLN A 143 -18.08 9.53 25.69
CA GLN A 143 -17.84 10.32 24.49
C GLN A 143 -17.72 9.45 23.22
N ASP A 144 -17.36 8.17 23.36
CA ASP A 144 -17.19 7.24 22.24
C ASP A 144 -18.52 6.56 21.86
N GLY A 145 -19.59 6.80 22.63
CA GLY A 145 -20.96 6.38 22.30
C GLY A 145 -21.16 4.86 22.38
N ASN A 146 -21.68 4.28 21.30
CA ASN A 146 -21.93 2.85 21.16
C ASN A 146 -21.54 2.35 19.75
N GLY A 147 -21.66 1.04 19.52
CA GLY A 147 -21.33 0.42 18.24
C GLY A 147 -22.06 1.02 17.03
N LYS A 148 -23.28 1.53 17.18
CA LYS A 148 -23.99 2.23 16.10
C LYS A 148 -23.33 3.57 15.77
N ASP A 149 -22.92 4.33 16.78
CA ASP A 149 -22.25 5.62 16.56
C ASP A 149 -20.91 5.41 15.85
N ILE A 150 -20.18 4.37 16.25
CA ILE A 150 -18.96 3.91 15.58
C ILE A 150 -19.26 3.52 14.12
N ALA A 151 -20.24 2.64 13.88
CA ALA A 151 -20.60 2.22 12.53
C ALA A 151 -20.99 3.40 11.63
N MET A 152 -21.74 4.37 12.16
CA MET A 152 -22.10 5.59 11.44
C MET A 152 -20.90 6.48 11.14
N GLN A 153 -19.87 6.48 12.00
CA GLN A 153 -18.62 7.17 11.72
C GLN A 153 -17.85 6.49 10.59
N GLU A 154 -17.73 5.15 10.62
CA GLU A 154 -17.05 4.39 9.56
C GLU A 154 -17.76 4.53 8.20
N LEU A 155 -19.10 4.66 8.18
CA LEU A 155 -19.88 4.93 6.96
C LEU A 155 -19.62 6.31 6.32
N LYS A 156 -19.00 7.25 7.04
CA LYS A 156 -18.60 8.55 6.45
C LYS A 156 -17.32 8.46 5.62
N ALA A 157 -16.58 7.35 5.71
CA ALA A 157 -15.42 7.14 4.86
C ALA A 157 -15.82 7.15 3.39
N LEU A 158 -14.92 7.62 2.54
CA LEU A 158 -15.17 7.66 1.10
C LEU A 158 -15.40 6.25 0.55
N PRO A 159 -16.36 6.06 -0.36
CA PRO A 159 -16.47 4.80 -1.10
C PRO A 159 -15.16 4.49 -1.82
N GLY A 160 -14.81 3.20 -1.88
CA GLY A 160 -13.50 2.78 -2.40
C GLY A 160 -13.27 3.20 -3.85
N GLU A 161 -14.30 3.19 -4.68
CA GLU A 161 -14.26 3.62 -6.08
C GLU A 161 -14.00 5.13 -6.22
N VAL A 162 -14.54 5.94 -5.31
CA VAL A 162 -14.34 7.39 -5.26
C VAL A 162 -12.93 7.71 -4.78
N GLU A 163 -12.48 7.03 -3.72
CA GLU A 163 -11.12 7.17 -3.20
C GLU A 163 -10.07 6.75 -4.26
N ALA A 164 -10.31 5.65 -4.97
CA ALA A 164 -9.44 5.20 -6.05
C ALA A 164 -9.41 6.19 -7.21
N ALA A 165 -10.56 6.72 -7.64
CA ALA A 165 -10.63 7.75 -8.67
C ALA A 165 -9.83 9.00 -8.26
N LEU A 166 -9.99 9.46 -7.02
CA LEU A 166 -9.22 10.57 -6.47
C LEU A 166 -7.71 10.30 -6.53
N PHE A 167 -7.27 9.13 -6.10
CA PHE A 167 -5.86 8.75 -6.17
C PHE A 167 -5.33 8.80 -7.60
N TYR A 168 -6.03 8.24 -8.58
CA TYR A 168 -5.54 8.24 -9.96
C TYR A 168 -5.39 9.64 -10.53
N ILE A 169 -6.33 10.55 -10.24
CA ILE A 169 -6.23 11.96 -10.66
C ILE A 169 -5.02 12.62 -10.03
N LEU A 170 -4.88 12.50 -8.71
CA LEU A 170 -3.77 13.12 -7.98
C LEU A 170 -2.43 12.52 -8.40
N ASN A 171 -2.37 11.21 -8.65
CA ASN A 171 -1.17 10.56 -9.15
C ASN A 171 -0.78 11.08 -10.54
N ARG A 172 -1.74 11.32 -11.45
CA ARG A 172 -1.46 11.94 -12.77
C ARG A 172 -1.03 13.39 -12.69
N LYS A 173 -1.53 14.14 -11.70
CA LYS A 173 -1.09 15.52 -11.47
C LYS A 173 0.28 15.63 -10.80
N VAL A 174 0.63 14.68 -9.94
CA VAL A 174 1.79 14.76 -9.04
C VAL A 174 3.00 13.96 -9.54
N ALA A 175 2.79 12.73 -10.02
CA ALA A 175 3.88 11.86 -10.44
C ALA A 175 4.34 12.19 -11.87
N GLN A 176 5.57 11.80 -12.21
CA GLN A 176 6.02 11.80 -13.60
C GLN A 176 5.35 10.68 -14.39
N GLU A 177 5.31 10.80 -15.72
CA GLU A 177 4.68 9.80 -16.60
C GLU A 177 5.21 8.37 -16.38
N ASN A 178 6.50 8.23 -16.05
CA ASN A 178 7.14 6.94 -15.78
C ASN A 178 6.73 6.32 -14.44
N ASP A 179 6.22 7.13 -13.50
CA ASP A 179 5.82 6.73 -12.14
C ASP A 179 4.30 6.69 -11.96
N TYR A 180 3.56 6.79 -13.07
CA TYR A 180 2.12 6.61 -13.09
C TYR A 180 1.71 5.23 -12.57
N SER A 181 0.95 5.21 -11.47
CA SER A 181 0.35 3.99 -10.96
C SER A 181 -1.02 3.78 -11.59
N ASN A 182 -1.26 2.58 -12.08
CA ASN A 182 -2.58 2.10 -12.52
C ASN A 182 -3.26 1.24 -11.46
N GLU A 183 -2.68 1.15 -10.26
CA GLU A 183 -3.20 0.33 -9.18
C GLU A 183 -3.34 1.13 -7.88
N TYR A 184 -4.44 0.91 -7.19
CA TYR A 184 -4.69 1.49 -5.87
C TYR A 184 -5.56 0.55 -5.03
N GLY A 185 -4.95 -0.08 -4.02
CA GLY A 185 -5.60 -1.12 -3.23
C GLY A 185 -6.13 -2.24 -4.12
N TYR A 186 -7.44 -2.45 -4.13
CA TYR A 186 -8.09 -3.46 -4.96
C TYR A 186 -8.56 -2.95 -6.33
N PHE A 187 -8.31 -1.67 -6.64
CA PHE A 187 -8.74 -1.07 -7.90
C PHE A 187 -7.61 -1.08 -8.93
N PHE A 188 -7.99 -1.21 -10.19
CA PHE A 188 -7.14 -1.07 -11.36
C PHE A 188 -7.72 0.01 -12.28
N LEU A 189 -6.88 0.84 -12.84
CA LEU A 189 -7.23 1.86 -13.83
C LEU A 189 -7.17 1.25 -15.23
N ASP A 190 -8.34 1.00 -15.83
CA ASP A 190 -8.44 0.41 -17.17
C ASP A 190 -8.17 1.46 -18.26
N GLN A 191 -8.77 2.64 -18.09
CA GLN A 191 -8.70 3.74 -19.06
C GLN A 191 -8.71 5.08 -18.33
N TYR A 192 -7.98 6.04 -18.85
CA TYR A 192 -7.93 7.41 -18.35
C TYR A 192 -7.88 8.37 -19.54
N THR A 193 -8.78 9.34 -19.54
CA THR A 193 -8.95 10.33 -20.60
C THR A 193 -9.14 11.71 -19.98
N GLU A 194 -8.34 12.68 -20.41
CA GLU A 194 -8.54 14.08 -20.07
C GLU A 194 -9.39 14.72 -21.17
N GLN A 195 -10.60 15.16 -20.81
CA GLN A 195 -11.49 15.81 -21.77
C GLN A 195 -11.11 17.29 -21.92
N ASP A 196 -10.83 17.94 -20.80
CA ASP A 196 -10.33 19.30 -20.71
C ASP A 196 -9.46 19.44 -19.45
N SER A 197 -8.95 20.65 -19.18
CA SER A 197 -8.09 20.90 -18.01
C SER A 197 -8.79 20.73 -16.66
N HIS A 198 -10.13 20.66 -16.65
CA HIS A 198 -10.95 20.57 -15.44
C HIS A 198 -11.55 19.18 -15.25
N THR A 199 -11.78 18.44 -16.34
CA THR A 199 -12.58 17.21 -16.36
C THR A 199 -11.76 16.03 -16.81
N GLN A 200 -11.64 15.06 -15.92
CA GLN A 200 -10.98 13.78 -16.17
C GLN A 200 -12.01 12.65 -16.08
N VAL A 201 -11.97 11.76 -17.07
CA VAL A 201 -12.83 10.58 -17.15
C VAL A 201 -11.96 9.34 -17.05
N MET A 202 -12.34 8.42 -16.19
CA MET A 202 -11.62 7.17 -15.98
C MET A 202 -12.56 5.98 -15.83
N LYS A 203 -12.08 4.85 -16.32
CA LYS A 203 -12.72 3.56 -16.11
C LYS A 203 -11.86 2.77 -15.14
N ILE A 204 -12.45 2.37 -14.02
CA ILE A 204 -11.77 1.61 -12.97
C ILE A 204 -12.48 0.28 -12.71
N THR A 205 -11.71 -0.76 -12.43
CA THR A 205 -12.23 -2.09 -12.10
C THR A 205 -11.72 -2.53 -10.74
N ASN A 206 -12.62 -3.01 -9.90
CA ASN A 206 -12.26 -3.68 -8.65
C ASN A 206 -11.85 -5.13 -8.94
N LYS A 207 -10.59 -5.49 -8.64
CA LYS A 207 -10.01 -6.81 -8.91
C LYS A 207 -10.67 -7.94 -8.12
N LEU A 208 -11.23 -7.64 -6.95
CA LEU A 208 -11.88 -8.63 -6.09
C LEU A 208 -13.32 -8.87 -6.51
N THR A 209 -14.11 -7.81 -6.68
CA THR A 209 -15.54 -7.93 -7.00
C THR A 209 -15.82 -7.98 -8.50
N LEU A 210 -14.80 -7.71 -9.33
CA LEU A 210 -14.91 -7.53 -10.78
C LEU A 210 -15.89 -6.42 -11.19
N SER A 211 -16.23 -5.52 -10.26
CA SER A 211 -17.13 -4.40 -10.52
C SER A 211 -16.40 -3.29 -11.27
N THR A 212 -16.99 -2.84 -12.36
CA THR A 212 -16.43 -1.76 -13.20
C THR A 212 -17.22 -0.47 -13.00
N TYR A 213 -16.49 0.61 -12.79
CA TYR A 213 -17.04 1.95 -12.58
C TYR A 213 -16.52 2.90 -13.65
N LEU A 214 -17.40 3.76 -14.14
CA LEU A 214 -17.03 4.94 -14.92
C LEU A 214 -17.05 6.14 -13.98
N CYS A 215 -15.89 6.72 -13.72
CA CYS A 215 -15.72 7.85 -12.84
C CYS A 215 -15.41 9.10 -13.65
N THR A 216 -16.14 10.18 -13.38
CA THR A 216 -15.87 11.51 -13.91
C THR A 216 -15.50 12.40 -12.74
N ALA A 217 -14.35 13.03 -12.81
CA ALA A 217 -13.89 13.99 -11.83
C ALA A 217 -13.78 15.37 -12.45
N THR A 218 -14.25 16.36 -11.71
CA THR A 218 -14.20 17.76 -12.11
C THR A 218 -13.50 18.57 -11.04
N ASP A 219 -12.42 19.23 -11.43
CA ASP A 219 -11.70 20.22 -10.64
C ASP A 219 -12.22 21.62 -11.00
N PRO A 220 -12.83 22.37 -10.06
CA PRO A 220 -13.34 23.70 -10.33
C PRO A 220 -12.25 24.77 -10.46
N ASN A 221 -11.04 24.53 -9.97
CA ASN A 221 -9.96 25.51 -9.93
C ASN A 221 -8.57 24.85 -10.16
N PRO A 222 -8.30 24.28 -11.35
CA PRO A 222 -7.07 23.51 -11.59
C PRO A 222 -5.78 24.33 -11.48
N GLU A 223 -5.87 25.66 -11.59
CA GLU A 223 -4.73 26.57 -11.48
C GLU A 223 -4.41 26.98 -10.02
N LYS A 224 -5.29 26.69 -9.07
CA LYS A 224 -5.08 27.03 -7.65
C LYS A 224 -4.50 25.84 -6.91
N SER A 225 -3.75 26.11 -5.84
CA SER A 225 -3.28 25.07 -4.90
C SER A 225 -4.40 24.64 -3.93
N ILE A 226 -5.59 24.36 -4.48
CA ILE A 226 -6.77 23.94 -3.73
C ILE A 226 -7.19 22.59 -4.31
N LEU A 227 -7.21 21.55 -3.49
CA LEU A 227 -7.63 20.21 -3.89
C LEU A 227 -9.12 20.04 -3.58
N GLU A 228 -9.95 20.58 -4.46
CA GLU A 228 -11.41 20.42 -4.43
C GLU A 228 -11.83 19.64 -5.68
N TYR A 229 -12.57 18.55 -5.49
CA TYR A 229 -13.01 17.71 -6.60
C TYR A 229 -14.47 17.33 -6.46
N THR A 230 -15.20 17.39 -7.56
CA THR A 230 -16.48 16.70 -7.67
C THR A 230 -16.26 15.40 -8.42
N ILE A 231 -16.36 14.26 -7.72
CA ILE A 231 -16.22 12.94 -8.33
C ILE A 231 -17.59 12.28 -8.43
N THR A 232 -17.94 11.89 -9.65
CA THR A 232 -19.14 11.12 -9.96
C THR A 232 -18.73 9.71 -10.36
N ALA A 233 -19.21 8.69 -9.66
CA ALA A 233 -18.99 7.29 -9.97
C ALA A 233 -20.29 6.63 -10.46
N LEU A 234 -20.24 6.03 -11.65
CA LEU A 234 -21.32 5.24 -12.26
C LEU A 234 -20.94 3.75 -12.26
N ASP A 235 -21.70 2.92 -11.56
CA ASP A 235 -21.61 1.46 -11.66
C ASP A 235 -22.18 1.01 -13.01
N LEU A 236 -21.33 0.46 -13.89
CA LEU A 236 -21.73 0.11 -15.26
C LEU A 236 -22.75 -1.04 -15.32
N LYS A 237 -22.77 -1.92 -14.32
CA LYS A 237 -23.71 -3.04 -14.27
C LYS A 237 -25.06 -2.60 -13.74
N ASN A 238 -25.06 -1.85 -12.63
CA ASN A 238 -26.29 -1.50 -11.93
C ASN A 238 -26.90 -0.18 -12.39
N GLN A 239 -26.17 0.59 -13.20
CA GLN A 239 -26.57 1.92 -13.68
C GLN A 239 -26.89 2.88 -12.51
N THR A 240 -26.24 2.67 -11.36
CA THR A 240 -26.35 3.52 -10.18
C THR A 240 -25.23 4.55 -10.21
N GLN A 241 -25.60 5.82 -10.09
CA GLN A 241 -24.67 6.94 -10.09
C GLN A 241 -24.66 7.61 -8.71
N GLN A 242 -23.47 7.93 -8.23
CA GLN A 242 -23.28 8.71 -7.00
C GLN A 242 -22.25 9.81 -7.25
N SER A 243 -22.49 10.99 -6.68
CA SER A 243 -21.62 12.15 -6.81
C SER A 243 -21.20 12.64 -5.43
N PHE A 244 -19.91 12.91 -5.27
CA PHE A 244 -19.28 13.33 -4.03
C PHE A 244 -18.47 14.59 -4.26
N PHE A 245 -18.64 15.56 -3.37
CA PHE A 245 -17.77 16.72 -3.28
C PHE A 245 -16.68 16.43 -2.25
N LEU A 246 -15.43 16.58 -2.67
CA LEU A 246 -14.25 16.22 -1.90
C LEU A 246 -13.43 17.48 -1.62
N GLU A 247 -13.15 17.69 -0.34
CA GLU A 247 -12.26 18.72 0.16
C GLU A 247 -10.91 18.11 0.57
N GLN A 248 -9.92 18.97 0.82
CA GLN A 248 -8.57 18.53 1.15
C GLN A 248 -8.52 17.64 2.39
N ASP A 249 -9.35 17.89 3.41
CA ASP A 249 -9.43 17.13 4.65
C ASP A 249 -9.94 15.69 4.47
N MET A 250 -10.69 15.44 3.39
CA MET A 250 -11.18 14.11 3.03
C MET A 250 -10.13 13.21 2.37
N ILE A 251 -8.97 13.76 1.98
CA ILE A 251 -7.87 12.97 1.41
C ILE A 251 -7.22 12.11 2.51
N PRO A 252 -7.30 10.78 2.44
CA PRO A 252 -6.79 9.89 3.49
C PRO A 252 -5.29 10.03 3.68
N LEU A 253 -4.82 9.97 4.94
CA LEU A 253 -3.40 10.13 5.28
C LEU A 253 -2.49 9.18 4.50
N ARG A 254 -2.89 7.91 4.37
CA ARG A 254 -2.20 6.89 3.55
C ARG A 254 -1.96 7.34 2.11
N MET A 255 -2.92 8.05 1.52
CA MET A 255 -2.85 8.54 0.15
C MET A 255 -1.88 9.71 0.06
N ARG A 256 -1.92 10.61 1.06
CA ARG A 256 -0.99 11.75 1.14
C ARG A 256 0.44 11.27 1.23
N ASP A 257 0.72 10.26 2.06
CA ASP A 257 2.07 9.70 2.20
C ASP A 257 2.59 9.16 0.85
N LEU A 258 1.76 8.40 0.14
CA LEU A 258 2.08 7.92 -1.22
C LEU A 258 2.34 9.06 -2.21
N LEU A 259 1.53 10.10 -2.21
CA LEU A 259 1.69 11.25 -3.11
C LEU A 259 2.92 12.10 -2.75
N PHE A 260 3.23 12.27 -1.46
CA PHE A 260 4.44 12.95 -1.02
C PHE A 260 5.70 12.19 -1.43
N GLU A 261 5.68 10.86 -1.38
CA GLU A 261 6.77 10.03 -1.91
C GLU A 261 6.99 10.30 -3.41
N GLN A 262 5.91 10.49 -4.20
CA GLN A 262 6.03 10.86 -5.62
C GLN A 262 6.63 12.25 -5.81
N ILE A 263 6.24 13.24 -5.01
CA ILE A 263 6.84 14.59 -5.03
C ILE A 263 8.33 14.50 -4.73
N GLU A 264 8.70 13.72 -3.72
CA GLU A 264 10.09 13.54 -3.31
C GLU A 264 10.92 12.91 -4.45
N ARG A 265 10.40 11.87 -5.10
CA ARG A 265 11.02 11.25 -6.27
C ARG A 265 11.28 12.27 -7.36
N ASN A 266 10.30 13.11 -7.70
CA ASN A 266 10.48 14.16 -8.72
C ASN A 266 11.60 15.14 -8.37
N PHE A 267 11.80 15.44 -7.09
CA PHE A 267 12.82 16.36 -6.61
C PHE A 267 14.22 15.75 -6.58
N CYS A 268 14.34 14.45 -6.29
CA CYS A 268 15.63 13.78 -6.06
C CYS A 268 16.31 13.20 -7.32
N ILE A 269 15.74 13.37 -8.52
CA ILE A 269 16.38 12.93 -9.77
C ILE A 269 17.56 13.87 -10.09
N LEU A 270 18.79 13.33 -10.03
CA LEU A 270 20.01 14.03 -10.43
C LEU A 270 20.63 13.34 -11.65
N ASP A 271 21.06 14.16 -12.62
CA ASP A 271 21.81 13.67 -13.77
C ASP A 271 23.31 13.46 -13.45
N GLU A 272 24.05 12.86 -14.39
CA GLU A 272 25.49 12.59 -14.23
C GLU A 272 26.32 13.84 -13.97
N ALA A 273 25.96 14.94 -14.65
CA ALA A 273 26.69 16.20 -14.54
C ALA A 273 26.47 16.84 -13.16
N GLN A 274 25.25 16.76 -12.63
CA GLN A 274 24.88 17.26 -11.31
C GLN A 274 25.57 16.48 -10.19
N ILE A 275 25.62 15.14 -10.28
CA ILE A 275 26.34 14.30 -9.30
C ILE A 275 27.84 14.62 -9.31
N LYS A 276 28.46 14.72 -10.49
CA LYS A 276 29.88 15.08 -10.61
C LYS A 276 30.18 16.49 -10.11
N CYS A 277 29.30 17.45 -10.42
CA CYS A 277 29.42 18.82 -9.93
C CYS A 277 29.36 18.85 -8.40
N LEU A 278 28.40 18.13 -7.80
CA LEU A 278 28.29 17.99 -6.36
C LEU A 278 29.57 17.39 -5.77
N SER A 279 30.02 16.25 -6.28
CA SER A 279 31.25 15.57 -5.83
C SER A 279 32.47 16.50 -5.84
N ASN A 280 32.67 17.26 -6.94
CA ASN A 280 33.74 18.25 -7.03
C ASN A 280 33.59 19.37 -5.99
N ASN A 281 32.37 19.87 -5.76
CA ASN A 281 32.12 20.90 -4.75
C ASN A 281 32.37 20.37 -3.32
N LEU A 282 31.98 19.13 -3.03
CA LEU A 282 32.26 18.47 -1.75
C LEU A 282 33.77 18.30 -1.53
N PHE A 283 34.51 17.94 -2.58
CA PHE A 283 35.98 17.86 -2.54
C PHE A 283 36.62 19.20 -2.22
N HIS A 284 36.20 20.27 -2.89
CA HIS A 284 36.72 21.62 -2.65
C HIS A 284 36.34 22.12 -1.26
N TYR A 285 35.12 21.86 -0.82
CA TYR A 285 34.67 22.20 0.53
C TYR A 285 35.52 21.48 1.59
N ASP A 286 35.68 20.16 1.49
CA ASP A 286 36.51 19.38 2.42
C ASP A 286 37.96 19.89 2.43
N SER A 287 38.50 20.20 1.26
CA SER A 287 39.87 20.71 1.14
C SER A 287 40.07 22.05 1.83
N LEU A 288 39.11 22.96 1.73
CA LEU A 288 39.15 24.29 2.39
C LEU A 288 38.76 24.23 3.86
N ALA A 289 37.93 23.25 4.25
CA ALA A 289 37.48 23.01 5.62
C ALA A 289 38.56 22.36 6.51
N LYS A 290 39.67 21.90 5.94
CA LYS A 290 40.79 21.32 6.69
C LYS A 290 41.51 22.39 7.50
N ASN A 291 41.73 22.10 8.79
CA ASN A 291 42.56 22.88 9.71
C ASN A 291 42.13 24.33 9.92
N ILE A 292 40.83 24.64 9.82
CA ILE A 292 40.30 25.97 10.15
C ILE A 292 39.66 26.01 11.55
N PRO A 293 39.80 27.11 12.30
CA PRO A 293 39.32 27.23 13.68
C PRO A 293 37.78 27.34 13.80
N TYR A 294 37.10 27.73 12.72
CA TYR A 294 35.64 27.80 12.68
C TYR A 294 35.13 27.48 11.27
N LEU A 295 34.18 26.55 11.17
CA LEU A 295 33.51 26.20 9.91
C LEU A 295 32.29 27.11 9.73
N PRO A 296 32.16 27.87 8.63
CA PRO A 296 30.95 28.63 8.37
C PRO A 296 29.80 27.65 8.03
N MET A 297 29.05 27.26 9.06
CA MET A 297 27.82 26.47 8.98
C MET A 297 26.63 27.33 8.49
N GLY A 298 26.87 28.10 7.42
CA GLY A 298 25.89 28.97 6.78
C GLY A 298 25.08 28.26 5.69
N SER A 299 24.55 29.04 4.75
CA SER A 299 23.70 28.54 3.66
C SER A 299 24.38 27.48 2.79
N LEU A 300 25.69 27.62 2.52
CA LEU A 300 26.44 26.66 1.70
C LEU A 300 26.45 25.26 2.32
N TYR A 301 26.69 25.15 3.63
CA TYR A 301 26.66 23.86 4.33
C TYR A 301 25.29 23.19 4.23
N GLN A 302 24.21 23.95 4.45
CA GLN A 302 22.84 23.43 4.35
C GLN A 302 22.51 22.96 2.92
N GLN A 303 22.96 23.70 1.90
CA GLN A 303 22.82 23.30 0.51
C GLN A 303 23.61 22.03 0.19
N LEU A 304 24.86 21.92 0.65
CA LEU A 304 25.67 20.71 0.43
C LEU A 304 25.07 19.48 1.11
N ILE A 305 24.55 19.60 2.33
CA ILE A 305 23.82 18.52 3.00
C ILE A 305 22.56 18.14 2.22
N GLY A 306 21.74 19.11 1.83
CA GLY A 306 20.52 18.86 1.05
C GLY A 306 20.82 18.17 -0.28
N SER A 307 21.79 18.67 -1.04
CA SER A 307 22.22 18.08 -2.31
C SER A 307 22.82 16.69 -2.14
N SER A 308 23.55 16.45 -1.04
CA SER A 308 24.10 15.12 -0.70
C SER A 308 22.99 14.11 -0.42
N LEU A 309 21.96 14.52 0.34
CA LEU A 309 20.78 13.67 0.58
C LEU A 309 20.03 13.36 -0.72
N SER A 310 19.84 14.36 -1.59
CA SER A 310 19.24 14.15 -2.92
C SER A 310 20.06 13.18 -3.76
N ALA A 311 21.39 13.31 -3.78
CA ALA A 311 22.27 12.40 -4.52
C ALA A 311 22.23 10.96 -4.00
N ILE A 312 22.19 10.79 -2.67
CA ILE A 312 22.03 9.48 -2.04
C ILE A 312 20.70 8.84 -2.44
N LYS A 313 19.59 9.58 -2.38
CA LYS A 313 18.27 9.06 -2.80
C LYS A 313 18.22 8.74 -4.29
N SER A 314 18.81 9.58 -5.13
CA SER A 314 18.87 9.40 -6.58
C SER A 314 19.44 8.03 -6.99
N LEU A 315 20.40 7.52 -6.21
CA LEU A 315 21.02 6.21 -6.46
C LEU A 315 20.01 5.06 -6.53
N PHE A 316 18.92 5.15 -5.75
CA PHE A 316 17.94 4.06 -5.62
C PHE A 316 16.73 4.22 -6.55
N MET A 317 16.66 5.32 -7.31
CA MET A 317 15.62 5.55 -8.31
C MET A 317 15.75 4.63 -9.54
N TYR A 318 14.72 4.57 -10.39
CA TYR A 318 14.73 3.68 -11.55
C TYR A 318 15.84 4.04 -12.55
N GLY A 319 16.66 3.06 -12.96
CA GLY A 319 17.68 3.21 -14.01
C GLY A 319 19.10 3.55 -13.52
N THR A 320 19.29 4.01 -12.29
CA THR A 320 20.61 4.42 -11.73
C THR A 320 21.51 3.24 -11.35
N LEU A 321 20.95 2.04 -11.11
CA LEU A 321 21.72 0.79 -10.95
C LEU A 321 22.65 0.51 -12.15
N ALA A 322 22.25 0.88 -13.36
CA ALA A 322 23.07 0.71 -14.56
C ALA A 322 24.30 1.65 -14.56
N MET A 323 24.25 2.73 -13.79
CA MET A 323 25.28 3.75 -13.69
C MET A 323 26.14 3.60 -12.42
N TRP A 324 25.83 2.64 -11.53
CA TRP A 324 26.53 2.43 -10.26
C TRP A 324 28.06 2.42 -10.39
N ASN A 325 28.59 1.68 -11.38
CA ASN A 325 30.03 1.61 -11.62
C ASN A 325 30.69 2.97 -11.89
N ARG A 326 29.93 3.95 -12.39
CA ARG A 326 30.40 5.32 -12.65
C ARG A 326 30.27 6.22 -11.43
N TYR A 327 29.32 5.95 -10.54
CA TYR A 327 28.97 6.82 -9.40
C TYR A 327 29.48 6.36 -8.05
N LYS A 328 29.97 5.12 -7.92
CA LYS A 328 30.39 4.57 -6.62
C LYS A 328 31.42 5.44 -5.87
N ASP A 329 32.33 6.07 -6.61
CA ASP A 329 33.37 6.91 -6.02
C ASP A 329 32.79 8.25 -5.56
N ASP A 330 31.93 8.88 -6.38
CA ASP A 330 31.19 10.09 -6.02
C ASP A 330 30.24 9.87 -4.82
N PHE A 331 29.62 8.69 -4.76
CA PHE A 331 28.78 8.27 -3.65
C PHE A 331 29.60 8.12 -2.36
N SER A 332 30.78 7.49 -2.43
CA SER A 332 31.70 7.42 -1.29
C SER A 332 32.07 8.81 -0.79
N MET A 333 32.41 9.74 -1.69
CA MET A 333 32.74 11.13 -1.31
C MET A 333 31.57 11.85 -0.65
N THR A 334 30.34 11.56 -1.10
CA THR A 334 29.12 12.10 -0.49
C THR A 334 28.94 11.59 0.94
N LEU A 335 29.20 10.30 1.18
CA LEU A 335 29.15 9.73 2.54
C LEU A 335 30.28 10.22 3.44
N ASP A 336 31.50 10.36 2.91
CA ASP A 336 32.62 10.97 3.63
C ASP A 336 32.25 12.37 4.15
N PHE A 337 31.63 13.19 3.29
CA PHE A 337 31.17 14.51 3.67
C PHE A 337 30.13 14.47 4.80
N ILE A 338 29.11 13.61 4.70
CA ILE A 338 28.06 13.49 5.73
C ILE A 338 28.64 12.93 7.03
N ALA A 339 29.50 11.92 6.97
CA ALA A 339 30.12 11.33 8.15
C ALA A 339 31.01 12.33 8.89
N LYS A 340 31.71 13.20 8.15
CA LYS A 340 32.64 14.17 8.72
C LYS A 340 31.99 15.46 9.19
N PHE A 341 31.00 15.97 8.45
CA PHE A 341 30.42 17.30 8.67
C PHE A 341 28.93 17.27 9.01
N GLY A 342 28.22 16.16 8.81
CA GLY A 342 26.79 16.02 9.11
C GLY A 342 26.49 16.07 10.60
N LYS A 343 25.32 16.60 10.95
CA LYS A 343 24.82 16.56 12.33
C LYS A 343 24.15 15.21 12.59
N GLN A 344 23.91 14.89 13.85
CA GLN A 344 23.23 13.66 14.25
C GLN A 344 21.88 13.43 13.52
N PRO A 345 21.01 14.44 13.31
CA PRO A 345 19.78 14.25 12.53
C PRO A 345 20.04 13.86 11.07
N ASP A 346 21.07 14.43 10.44
CA ASP A 346 21.41 14.15 9.04
C ASP A 346 21.93 12.71 8.88
N ILE A 347 22.78 12.28 9.80
CA ILE A 347 23.31 10.91 9.86
C ILE A 347 22.16 9.91 10.08
N GLN A 348 21.24 10.21 11.01
CA GLN A 348 20.05 9.37 11.25
C GLN A 348 19.15 9.32 10.02
N MET A 349 18.98 10.43 9.31
CA MET A 349 18.20 10.47 8.07
C MET A 349 18.81 9.56 6.99
N VAL A 350 20.14 9.61 6.80
CA VAL A 350 20.83 8.71 5.86
C VAL A 350 20.65 7.24 6.25
N ALA A 351 20.78 6.91 7.52
CA ALA A 351 20.53 5.55 8.00
C ALA A 351 19.08 5.10 7.72
N SER A 352 18.10 5.97 7.96
CA SER A 352 16.69 5.71 7.65
C SER A 352 16.45 5.48 6.16
N ILE A 353 17.10 6.27 5.30
CA ILE A 353 17.02 6.10 3.83
C ILE A 353 17.55 4.71 3.46
N PHE A 354 18.73 4.33 3.97
CA PHE A 354 19.28 3.01 3.67
C PHE A 354 18.39 1.86 4.12
N ASN A 355 17.81 1.94 5.32
CA ASN A 355 16.87 0.93 5.82
C ASN A 355 15.67 0.78 4.89
N HIS A 356 15.07 1.91 4.49
CA HIS A 356 13.91 1.93 3.60
C HIS A 356 14.25 1.34 2.22
N GLU A 357 15.36 1.78 1.62
CA GLU A 357 15.76 1.34 0.29
C GLU A 357 16.18 -0.13 0.24
N MET A 358 16.82 -0.64 1.31
CA MET A 358 17.10 -2.08 1.42
C MET A 358 15.83 -2.92 1.52
N SER A 359 14.79 -2.42 2.22
CA SER A 359 13.48 -3.07 2.26
C SER A 359 12.79 -3.07 0.90
N ILE A 360 12.83 -1.96 0.14
CA ILE A 360 12.30 -1.90 -1.23
C ILE A 360 13.05 -2.87 -2.15
N LEU A 361 14.38 -2.94 -2.02
CA LEU A 361 15.19 -3.85 -2.82
C LEU A 361 14.84 -5.33 -2.52
N ALA A 362 14.61 -5.67 -1.24
CA ALA A 362 14.16 -7.00 -0.86
C ALA A 362 12.82 -7.38 -1.52
N GLN A 363 11.86 -6.46 -1.55
CA GLN A 363 10.59 -6.68 -2.25
C GLN A 363 10.80 -6.91 -3.76
N LYS A 364 11.72 -6.16 -4.40
CA LYS A 364 12.09 -6.39 -5.80
C LYS A 364 12.70 -7.78 -5.99
N PHE A 365 13.55 -8.26 -5.08
CA PHE A 365 14.12 -9.61 -5.14
C PHE A 365 13.07 -10.69 -4.93
N GLN A 366 12.06 -10.45 -4.09
CA GLN A 366 10.96 -11.39 -3.91
C GLN A 366 10.12 -11.54 -5.17
N THR A 367 9.87 -10.43 -5.89
CA THR A 367 9.04 -10.40 -7.09
C THR A 367 9.76 -10.88 -8.35
N TYR A 368 10.98 -10.38 -8.60
CA TYR A 368 11.71 -10.65 -9.85
C TYR A 368 12.79 -11.73 -9.70
N GLY A 369 13.09 -12.14 -8.47
CA GLY A 369 14.18 -13.07 -8.16
C GLY A 369 15.54 -12.38 -8.05
N LEU A 370 16.55 -13.19 -7.70
CA LEU A 370 17.93 -12.74 -7.53
C LEU A 370 18.67 -12.74 -8.87
N HIS A 371 19.16 -11.56 -9.29
CA HIS A 371 19.97 -11.38 -10.50
C HIS A 371 21.40 -10.91 -10.16
N ASN A 372 22.40 -11.36 -10.93
CA ASN A 372 23.82 -11.06 -10.69
C ASN A 372 24.13 -9.56 -10.53
N LYS A 373 23.53 -8.70 -11.36
CA LYS A 373 23.76 -7.25 -11.31
C LYS A 373 23.31 -6.66 -9.96
N SER A 374 22.13 -7.05 -9.49
CA SER A 374 21.58 -6.55 -8.24
C SER A 374 22.33 -7.08 -7.04
N ILE A 375 22.77 -8.35 -7.07
CA ILE A 375 23.62 -8.92 -6.01
C ILE A 375 24.94 -8.15 -5.89
N ARG A 376 25.62 -7.89 -7.01
CA ARG A 376 26.89 -7.13 -7.01
C ARG A 376 26.72 -5.73 -6.46
N PHE A 377 25.65 -5.04 -6.86
CA PHE A 377 25.32 -3.73 -6.31
C PHE A 377 25.19 -3.77 -4.79
N VAL A 378 24.41 -4.71 -4.23
CA VAL A 378 24.23 -4.82 -2.77
C VAL A 378 25.55 -5.07 -2.06
N LEU A 379 26.38 -5.99 -2.58
CA LEU A 379 27.68 -6.29 -1.98
C LEU A 379 28.57 -5.05 -1.93
N GLU A 380 28.74 -4.37 -3.06
CA GLU A 380 29.57 -3.16 -3.14
C GLU A 380 29.01 -2.02 -2.28
N PHE A 381 27.69 -1.83 -2.31
CA PHE A 381 26.99 -0.86 -1.48
C PHE A 381 27.22 -1.10 0.01
N LEU A 382 27.04 -2.33 0.49
CA LEU A 382 27.24 -2.67 1.90
C LEU A 382 28.68 -2.46 2.34
N ILE A 383 29.67 -2.76 1.49
CA ILE A 383 31.08 -2.49 1.77
C ILE A 383 31.30 -0.99 1.97
N ILE A 384 30.83 -0.16 1.04
CA ILE A 384 30.98 1.29 1.12
C ILE A 384 30.28 1.83 2.38
N VAL A 385 29.02 1.49 2.59
CA VAL A 385 28.22 2.01 3.71
C VAL A 385 28.79 1.60 5.07
N ARG A 386 29.23 0.34 5.22
CA ARG A 386 29.88 -0.14 6.46
C ARG A 386 31.21 0.55 6.74
N ASN A 387 32.02 0.84 5.71
CA ASN A 387 33.26 1.59 5.86
C ASN A 387 33.03 3.02 6.39
N HIS A 388 31.83 3.58 6.18
CA HIS A 388 31.42 4.90 6.69
C HIS A 388 30.61 4.81 7.99
N ASN A 389 30.68 3.68 8.71
CA ASN A 389 29.98 3.42 9.99
C ASN A 389 28.45 3.41 9.93
N PHE A 390 27.87 3.22 8.75
CA PHE A 390 26.44 3.00 8.62
C PHE A 390 26.13 1.50 8.66
N GLN A 391 25.11 1.12 9.43
CA GLN A 391 24.61 -0.26 9.51
C GLN A 391 23.13 -0.27 9.11
N PRO A 392 22.82 -0.51 7.83
CA PRO A 392 21.43 -0.63 7.40
C PRO A 392 20.78 -1.87 8.05
N ASP A 393 19.48 -1.80 8.25
CA ASP A 393 18.64 -2.96 8.58
C ASP A 393 18.53 -3.87 7.35
N LEU A 394 18.94 -5.13 7.54
CA LEU A 394 19.03 -6.14 6.48
C LEU A 394 17.99 -7.26 6.65
N THR A 395 17.10 -7.16 7.64
CA THR A 395 16.12 -8.21 7.98
C THR A 395 15.29 -8.63 6.75
N ALA A 396 14.76 -7.66 6.00
CA ALA A 396 13.97 -7.95 4.81
C ALA A 396 14.78 -8.66 3.72
N LEU A 397 16.06 -8.30 3.53
CA LEU A 397 16.94 -8.97 2.57
C LEU A 397 17.29 -10.39 3.03
N GLN A 398 17.51 -10.58 4.33
CA GLN A 398 17.76 -11.89 4.93
C GLN A 398 16.59 -12.84 4.66
N ASP A 399 15.35 -12.40 4.92
CA ASP A 399 14.15 -13.20 4.69
C ASP A 399 13.97 -13.65 3.23
N VAL A 400 14.38 -12.79 2.28
CA VAL A 400 14.27 -13.10 0.85
C VAL A 400 15.39 -14.01 0.36
N VAL A 401 16.61 -13.87 0.88
CA VAL A 401 17.79 -14.64 0.44
C VAL A 401 17.83 -16.03 1.09
N TYR A 402 17.36 -16.17 2.34
CA TYR A 402 17.41 -17.43 3.08
C TYR A 402 16.78 -18.63 2.34
N PRO A 403 15.58 -18.53 1.71
CA PRO A 403 15.01 -19.64 0.93
C PRO A 403 15.87 -20.10 -0.25
N TYR A 404 16.71 -19.22 -0.82
CA TYR A 404 17.65 -19.60 -1.87
C TYR A 404 18.85 -20.36 -1.30
N LEU A 405 19.41 -19.90 -0.16
CA LEU A 405 20.52 -20.58 0.52
C LEU A 405 20.14 -21.99 0.99
N CYS A 406 18.91 -22.18 1.46
CA CYS A 406 18.37 -23.48 1.86
C CYS A 406 17.83 -24.33 0.71
N MET A 407 18.01 -23.91 -0.56
CA MET A 407 17.51 -24.62 -1.75
C MET A 407 15.99 -24.85 -1.78
N GLN A 408 15.21 -24.05 -1.04
CA GLN A 408 13.74 -24.05 -1.08
C GLN A 408 13.20 -23.29 -2.30
N LYS A 409 13.97 -22.32 -2.81
CA LYS A 409 13.75 -21.63 -4.08
C LYS A 409 14.92 -21.85 -5.02
N THR A 410 14.64 -22.17 -6.27
CA THR A 410 15.67 -22.30 -7.32
C THR A 410 16.10 -20.91 -7.81
N PRO A 411 17.41 -20.62 -7.87
CA PRO A 411 17.92 -19.41 -8.51
C PRO A 411 17.49 -19.32 -9.99
N HIS A 412 17.45 -18.11 -10.54
CA HIS A 412 17.23 -17.93 -11.98
C HIS A 412 18.38 -18.58 -12.78
N LYS A 413 18.09 -19.12 -13.98
CA LYS A 413 19.05 -19.92 -14.79
C LYS A 413 20.41 -19.27 -15.09
N ASN A 414 20.51 -17.96 -14.96
CA ASN A 414 21.72 -17.18 -15.28
C ASN A 414 22.38 -16.57 -14.04
N THR A 415 21.89 -16.89 -12.84
CA THR A 415 22.41 -16.34 -11.58
C THR A 415 23.53 -17.22 -11.07
N ASP A 416 24.68 -16.61 -10.78
CA ASP A 416 25.88 -17.28 -10.30
C ASP A 416 25.72 -17.62 -8.81
N ILE A 417 25.83 -18.91 -8.50
CA ILE A 417 25.68 -19.43 -7.12
C ILE A 417 26.76 -18.84 -6.20
N THR A 418 27.96 -18.56 -6.72
CA THR A 418 29.04 -17.96 -5.93
C THR A 418 28.69 -16.57 -5.43
N LEU A 419 27.95 -15.78 -6.24
CA LEU A 419 27.47 -14.47 -5.85
C LEU A 419 26.36 -14.56 -4.80
N ILE A 420 25.50 -15.58 -4.88
CA ILE A 420 24.45 -15.81 -3.86
C ILE A 420 25.10 -16.17 -2.52
N ASN A 421 26.14 -17.01 -2.52
CA ASN A 421 26.88 -17.36 -1.31
C ASN A 421 27.60 -16.14 -0.72
N ALA A 422 28.24 -15.31 -1.55
CA ALA A 422 28.87 -14.06 -1.11
C ALA A 422 27.85 -13.08 -0.51
N LEU A 423 26.63 -13.00 -1.08
CA LEU A 423 25.54 -12.22 -0.51
C LEU A 423 25.08 -12.80 0.83
N GLY A 424 24.99 -14.13 0.94
CA GLY A 424 24.68 -14.81 2.19
C GLY A 424 25.67 -14.44 3.31
N GLU A 425 26.97 -14.50 3.02
CA GLU A 425 28.03 -14.11 3.96
C GLU A 425 27.92 -12.63 4.35
N ALA A 426 27.71 -11.74 3.38
CA ALA A 426 27.54 -10.31 3.64
C ALA A 426 26.30 -10.00 4.51
N LEU A 427 25.27 -10.85 4.46
CA LEU A 427 24.05 -10.80 5.27
C LEU A 427 24.17 -11.57 6.60
N ASN A 428 25.37 -12.06 6.96
CA ASN A 428 25.68 -12.83 8.16
C ASN A 428 24.97 -14.20 8.25
N PHE A 429 24.83 -14.91 7.12
CA PHE A 429 24.43 -16.31 7.13
C PHE A 429 25.64 -17.25 7.19
N ASP A 430 25.53 -18.30 8.00
CA ASP A 430 26.53 -19.39 8.09
C ASP A 430 26.27 -20.53 7.08
N ILE A 431 25.33 -20.35 6.15
CA ILE A 431 24.85 -21.38 5.21
C ILE A 431 25.24 -20.97 3.79
N ALA A 432 25.73 -21.94 3.01
CA ALA A 432 26.07 -21.77 1.60
C ALA A 432 25.46 -22.86 0.73
N ILE A 433 25.18 -22.53 -0.52
CA ILE A 433 24.76 -23.48 -1.55
C ILE A 433 26.00 -24.25 -2.01
N HIS A 434 25.96 -25.58 -1.91
CA HIS A 434 27.04 -26.51 -2.26
C HIS A 434 26.94 -27.06 -3.68
#